data_AF-A0A4Y3IIV8-F1
#
_entry.id   AF-A0A4Y3IIV8-F1
#
_cell.length_a   1.000
_cell.length_b   1.000
_cell.length_c   1.000
_cell.angle_alpha   90.00
_cell.angle_beta   90.00
_cell.angle_gamma   90.00
#
_symmetry.space_group_name_H-M   'P 1'
#
loop_
_entity.id
_entity.type
_entity.pdbx_description
1 polymer ?
#
loop_
_entity_poly.entity_id
_entity_poly.type
_entity_poly.pdbx_seq_one_letter_code
_entity_poly.pdbx_strand_id
1 'polypeptide(L)'
;MLSQFTSPFKIRSKGIMGMNQRNHSYIGKYNDRSKFPLVDDKLKTKKIAELHGATTPALIGVIGQQAEVKRIHKMVKEWPGFCIKPAQGSGGKGILVIISHKDGIYTKPSGDTVNEQDVERHISNTLAGLFSLGGKNDVAVVENLIKFDSCFEGYSYEGVPDVRIIVFKGYPVMAMMRLSTSNSDGKANLHQGAVGVGIDIATGKAVRAVQYDLPVTHHPDTGKDLMQLQVPHWERLLTLASSAWEMTGLGYMGTDMVLDSEEGPMVLELNARPGLAIQIANGTGLLPRLQHIENLGETAEYPRPAERVEYAAKQFAAHLDNIKK
;
A
#
# COMPACT_ATOMS: atom_id res chain seq x y z
N MET A 1 -20.49 14.27 -25.89
CA MET A 1 -20.13 14.76 -24.53
C MET A 1 -20.99 14.15 -23.43
N LEU A 2 -22.33 14.10 -23.53
CA LEU A 2 -23.19 13.52 -22.47
C LEU A 2 -23.02 12.00 -22.25
N SER A 3 -22.46 11.26 -23.20
CA SER A 3 -22.23 9.81 -23.10
C SER A 3 -21.16 9.39 -22.08
N GLN A 4 -20.36 10.33 -21.58
CA GLN A 4 -19.34 10.08 -20.55
C GLN A 4 -19.85 10.31 -19.11
N PHE A 5 -21.06 10.86 -18.96
CA PHE A 5 -21.64 11.15 -17.66
C PHE A 5 -22.67 10.09 -17.27
N THR A 6 -22.87 9.91 -15.97
CA THR A 6 -23.89 9.00 -15.44
C THR A 6 -24.71 9.69 -14.36
N SER A 7 -25.94 9.23 -14.13
CA SER A 7 -26.79 9.85 -13.12
C SER A 7 -26.33 9.49 -11.71
N PRO A 8 -26.49 10.39 -10.72
CA PRO A 8 -26.19 10.09 -9.31
C PRO A 8 -26.95 8.86 -8.79
N PHE A 9 -28.17 8.61 -9.29
CA PHE A 9 -28.96 7.44 -8.95
C PHE A 9 -28.32 6.13 -9.43
N LYS A 10 -27.70 6.13 -10.62
CA LYS A 10 -26.97 4.97 -11.15
C LYS A 10 -25.66 4.71 -10.41
N ILE A 11 -24.98 5.77 -9.94
CA ILE A 11 -23.81 5.67 -9.06
C ILE A 11 -24.22 5.03 -7.72
N ARG A 12 -25.32 5.53 -7.13
CA ARG A 12 -25.87 5.02 -5.87
C ARG A 12 -26.33 3.57 -5.98
N SER A 13 -27.03 3.20 -7.05
CA SER A 13 -27.48 1.81 -7.24
C SER A 13 -26.32 0.83 -7.45
N LYS A 14 -25.19 1.29 -8.01
CA LYS A 14 -23.94 0.54 -8.07
C LYS A 14 -23.17 0.51 -6.74
N GLY A 15 -23.66 1.19 -5.71
CA GLY A 15 -23.01 1.22 -4.39
C GLY A 15 -21.66 1.93 -4.39
N ILE A 16 -21.39 2.82 -5.35
CA ILE A 16 -20.13 3.58 -5.38
C ILE A 16 -20.15 4.58 -4.22
N MET A 17 -19.19 4.44 -3.31
CA MET A 17 -19.03 5.35 -2.18
C MET A 17 -18.22 6.58 -2.59
N GLY A 18 -18.67 7.77 -2.17
CA GLY A 18 -17.93 9.03 -2.33
C GLY A 18 -17.04 9.37 -1.13
N MET A 19 -16.10 10.30 -1.31
CA MET A 19 -15.13 10.70 -0.26
C MET A 19 -15.81 11.25 1.00
N ASN A 20 -16.87 12.05 0.87
CA ASN A 20 -17.59 12.62 2.03
C ASN A 20 -18.23 11.52 2.87
N GLN A 21 -18.89 10.55 2.24
CA GLN A 21 -19.50 9.42 2.93
C GLN A 21 -18.44 8.54 3.59
N ARG A 22 -17.32 8.24 2.90
CA ARG A 22 -16.18 7.54 3.51
C ARG A 22 -15.68 8.26 4.77
N ASN A 23 -15.45 9.57 4.67
CA ASN A 23 -14.88 10.36 5.76
C ASN A 23 -15.83 10.42 6.97
N HIS A 24 -17.12 10.65 6.74
CA HIS A 24 -18.08 10.82 7.82
C HIS A 24 -18.59 9.46 8.36
N SER A 25 -19.09 8.60 7.48
CA SER A 25 -19.80 7.37 7.88
C SER A 25 -18.87 6.21 8.25
N TYR A 26 -17.63 6.21 7.77
CA TYR A 26 -16.69 5.11 8.01
C TYR A 26 -15.48 5.52 8.82
N ILE A 27 -14.67 6.47 8.33
CA ILE A 27 -13.47 6.93 9.04
C ILE A 27 -13.88 7.60 10.36
N GLY A 28 -14.78 8.60 10.32
CA GLY A 28 -15.19 9.32 11.52
C GLY A 28 -15.95 8.47 12.55
N LYS A 29 -16.70 7.46 12.08
CA LYS A 29 -17.50 6.58 12.94
C LYS A 29 -16.68 5.44 13.55
N TYR A 30 -15.75 4.84 12.81
CA TYR A 30 -15.07 3.61 13.20
C TYR A 30 -13.58 3.78 13.54
N ASN A 31 -13.01 4.95 13.32
CA ASN A 31 -11.62 5.22 13.67
C ASN A 31 -11.55 6.29 14.76
N ASP A 32 -11.12 5.89 15.96
CA ASP A 32 -10.72 6.85 16.98
C ASP A 32 -9.52 7.67 16.47
N ARG A 33 -9.70 8.99 16.42
CA ARG A 33 -8.67 9.93 15.95
C ARG A 33 -7.40 9.89 16.79
N SER A 34 -7.49 9.50 18.07
CA SER A 34 -6.33 9.33 18.95
C SER A 34 -5.33 8.29 18.41
N LYS A 35 -5.81 7.34 17.60
CA LYS A 35 -5.05 6.22 17.03
C LYS A 35 -4.44 6.52 15.66
N PHE A 36 -4.77 7.64 15.02
CA PHE A 36 -4.24 7.99 13.70
C PHE A 36 -2.71 8.11 13.67
N PRO A 37 -2.03 8.61 14.72
CA PRO A 37 -0.57 8.62 14.76
C PRO A 37 0.06 7.22 14.65
N LEU A 38 -0.67 6.13 14.90
CA LEU A 38 -0.16 4.77 14.73
C LEU A 38 0.06 4.39 13.26
N VAL A 39 -0.63 5.06 12.34
CA VAL A 39 -0.60 4.74 10.90
C VAL A 39 -0.13 5.91 10.04
N ASP A 40 -0.20 7.15 10.54
CA ASP A 40 0.35 8.33 9.85
C ASP A 40 1.89 8.45 10.02
N ASP A 41 2.52 7.62 10.86
CA ASP A 41 3.96 7.56 11.11
C ASP A 41 4.48 6.15 10.86
N LYS A 42 5.29 5.98 9.80
CA LYS A 42 5.79 4.66 9.35
C LYS A 42 6.62 3.94 10.41
N LEU A 43 7.34 4.67 11.27
CA LEU A 43 8.13 4.05 12.33
C LEU A 43 7.22 3.49 13.43
N LYS A 44 6.14 4.20 13.77
CA LYS A 44 5.12 3.69 14.71
C LYS A 44 4.37 2.50 14.13
N THR A 45 3.94 2.60 12.86
CA THR A 45 3.31 1.49 12.11
C THR A 45 4.18 0.24 12.17
N LYS A 46 5.48 0.38 11.90
CA LYS A 46 6.41 -0.74 11.93
C LYS A 46 6.49 -1.39 13.31
N LYS A 47 6.74 -0.59 14.36
CA LYS A 47 6.85 -1.09 15.74
C LYS A 47 5.59 -1.83 16.17
N ILE A 48 4.41 -1.29 15.87
CA ILE A 48 3.16 -1.93 16.26
C ILE A 48 2.89 -3.21 15.47
N ALA A 49 3.28 -3.26 14.19
CA ALA A 49 3.20 -4.46 13.38
C ALA A 49 4.12 -5.57 13.92
N GLU A 50 5.39 -5.26 14.19
CA GLU A 50 6.37 -6.20 14.76
C GLU A 50 5.93 -6.74 16.13
N LEU A 51 5.37 -5.87 17.00
CA LEU A 51 4.83 -6.27 18.31
C LEU A 51 3.69 -7.28 18.20
N HIS A 52 2.94 -7.27 17.10
CA HIS A 52 1.86 -8.22 16.82
C HIS A 52 2.32 -9.40 15.94
N GLY A 53 3.63 -9.57 15.73
CA GLY A 53 4.20 -10.68 14.96
C GLY A 53 3.99 -10.54 13.44
N ALA A 54 3.64 -9.36 12.95
CA ALA A 54 3.53 -9.11 11.52
C ALA A 54 4.90 -8.94 10.87
N THR A 55 5.10 -9.55 9.71
CA THR A 55 6.32 -9.39 8.92
C THR A 55 6.37 -7.98 8.33
N THR A 56 7.51 -7.30 8.47
CA THR A 56 7.80 -6.01 7.83
C THR A 56 9.25 -6.01 7.32
N PRO A 57 9.64 -5.11 6.39
CA PRO A 57 11.03 -5.02 5.93
C PRO A 57 11.99 -4.78 7.10
N ALA A 58 13.15 -5.43 7.16
CA ALA A 58 14.03 -5.28 8.32
C ALA A 58 14.43 -3.81 8.59
N LEU A 59 14.24 -3.34 9.82
CA LEU A 59 14.72 -2.02 10.25
C LEU A 59 16.23 -2.07 10.45
N ILE A 60 16.98 -1.33 9.62
CA ILE A 60 18.43 -1.19 9.79
C ILE A 60 18.72 -0.17 10.89
N GLY A 61 17.96 0.93 10.91
CA GLY A 61 18.08 1.94 11.95
C GLY A 61 17.22 3.18 11.70
N VAL A 62 17.32 4.12 12.64
CA VAL A 62 16.64 5.41 12.58
C VAL A 62 17.64 6.50 12.89
N ILE A 63 17.62 7.57 12.10
CA ILE A 63 18.38 8.79 12.36
C ILE A 63 17.37 9.87 12.70
N GLY A 64 17.45 10.42 13.91
CA GLY A 64 16.50 11.41 14.41
C GLY A 64 17.10 12.80 14.63
N GLN A 65 18.44 12.91 14.59
CA GLN A 65 19.13 14.16 14.91
C GLN A 65 20.22 14.48 13.87
N GLN A 66 20.45 15.77 13.63
CA GLN A 66 21.46 16.25 12.68
C GLN A 66 22.87 15.76 13.03
N ALA A 67 23.20 15.67 14.32
CA ALA A 67 24.50 15.16 14.80
C ALA A 67 24.73 13.67 14.46
N GLU A 68 23.66 12.92 14.19
CA GLU A 68 23.72 11.48 13.92
C GLU A 68 23.84 11.15 12.44
N VAL A 69 23.67 12.12 11.54
CA VAL A 69 23.56 11.90 10.08
C VAL A 69 24.69 11.05 9.53
N LYS A 70 25.94 11.34 9.92
CA LYS A 70 27.14 10.62 9.47
C LYS A 70 27.18 9.15 9.89
N ARG A 71 26.38 8.75 10.90
CA ARG A 71 26.29 7.35 11.34
C ARG A 71 25.69 6.46 10.26
N ILE A 72 25.00 7.01 9.26
CA ILE A 72 24.41 6.23 8.15
C ILE A 72 25.45 5.32 7.49
N HIS A 73 26.66 5.82 7.21
CA HIS A 73 27.68 5.08 6.48
C HIS A 73 28.15 3.83 7.24
N LYS A 74 28.27 3.92 8.56
CA LYS A 74 28.56 2.76 9.42
C LYS A 74 27.36 1.85 9.57
N MET A 75 26.16 2.42 9.68
CA MET A 75 24.90 1.70 9.90
C MET A 75 24.57 0.75 8.74
N VAL A 76 24.80 1.17 7.50
CA VAL A 76 24.45 0.40 6.29
C VAL A 76 25.59 -0.47 5.76
N LYS A 77 26.78 -0.44 6.40
CA LYS A 77 28.02 -1.03 5.88
C LYS A 77 27.88 -2.50 5.48
N GLU A 78 27.21 -3.29 6.31
CA GLU A 78 27.04 -4.74 6.12
C GLU A 78 25.77 -5.10 5.31
N TRP A 79 25.01 -4.11 4.86
CA TRP A 79 23.80 -4.32 4.07
C TRP A 79 24.11 -4.13 2.59
N PRO A 80 23.77 -5.09 1.71
CA PRO A 80 24.07 -4.97 0.28
C PRO A 80 23.34 -3.79 -0.36
N GLY A 81 22.14 -3.45 0.11
CA GLY A 81 21.36 -2.30 -0.29
C GLY A 81 20.38 -1.91 0.81
N PHE A 82 19.81 -0.71 0.71
CA PHE A 82 18.89 -0.16 1.69
C PHE A 82 18.04 0.96 1.08
N CYS A 83 16.95 1.31 1.76
CA CYS A 83 16.20 2.52 1.46
C CYS A 83 16.17 3.46 2.67
N ILE A 84 16.18 4.76 2.40
CA ILE A 84 15.98 5.82 3.38
C ILE A 84 14.64 6.49 3.07
N LYS A 85 13.76 6.59 4.06
CA LYS A 85 12.46 7.25 3.91
C LYS A 85 12.10 8.11 5.13
N PRO A 86 11.39 9.25 4.93
CA PRO A 86 10.75 9.99 6.02
C PRO A 86 9.70 9.12 6.73
N ALA A 87 9.58 9.24 8.06
CA ALA A 87 8.51 8.53 8.78
C ALA A 87 7.11 9.09 8.45
N GLN A 88 6.99 10.40 8.22
CA GLN A 88 5.72 11.09 7.93
C GLN A 88 5.59 11.54 6.47
N GLY A 89 6.38 10.97 5.56
CA GLY A 89 6.33 11.32 4.14
C GLY A 89 5.10 10.75 3.43
N SER A 90 4.74 11.36 2.30
CA SER A 90 3.55 11.02 1.52
C SER A 90 3.85 10.83 0.03
N GLY A 91 3.13 9.92 -0.63
CA GLY A 91 3.19 9.72 -2.07
C GLY A 91 4.57 9.31 -2.62
N GLY A 92 5.38 8.60 -1.82
CA GLY A 92 6.72 8.17 -2.21
C GLY A 92 7.78 9.29 -2.23
N LYS A 93 7.43 10.52 -1.82
CA LYS A 93 8.40 11.62 -1.75
C LYS A 93 9.43 11.37 -0.65
N GLY A 94 10.69 11.68 -0.94
CA GLY A 94 11.80 11.55 0.01
C GLY A 94 12.35 10.14 0.18
N ILE A 95 11.87 9.15 -0.60
CA ILE A 95 12.44 7.81 -0.61
C ILE A 95 13.72 7.83 -1.45
N LEU A 96 14.85 7.51 -0.84
CA LEU A 96 16.12 7.25 -1.51
C LEU A 96 16.41 5.76 -1.45
N VAL A 97 16.51 5.11 -2.61
CA VAL A 97 16.82 3.69 -2.74
C VAL A 97 18.26 3.53 -3.19
N ILE A 98 19.04 2.75 -2.44
CA ILE A 98 20.42 2.38 -2.76
C ILE A 98 20.48 0.86 -2.96
N ILE A 99 20.83 0.41 -4.16
CA ILE A 99 20.91 -1.02 -4.51
C ILE A 99 22.29 -1.64 -4.24
N SER A 100 23.32 -0.80 -4.19
CA SER A 100 24.68 -1.19 -3.84
C SER A 100 25.47 0.02 -3.35
N HIS A 101 26.46 -0.20 -2.49
CA HIS A 101 27.38 0.84 -2.08
C HIS A 101 28.76 0.27 -1.77
N LYS A 102 29.81 1.05 -2.06
CA LYS A 102 31.21 0.69 -1.83
C LYS A 102 32.05 1.96 -1.75
N ASP A 103 32.98 2.01 -0.80
CA ASP A 103 33.99 3.08 -0.67
C ASP A 103 33.40 4.51 -0.75
N GLY A 104 32.25 4.74 -0.10
CA GLY A 104 31.58 6.05 -0.05
C GLY A 104 30.76 6.41 -1.29
N ILE A 105 30.64 5.49 -2.26
CA ILE A 105 29.82 5.62 -3.45
C ILE A 105 28.56 4.75 -3.29
N TYR A 106 27.40 5.35 -3.53
CA TYR A 106 26.08 4.70 -3.40
C TYR A 106 25.39 4.69 -4.76
N THR A 107 24.98 3.52 -5.22
CA THR A 107 24.35 3.32 -6.52
C THR A 107 22.84 3.24 -6.37
N LYS A 108 22.11 4.05 -7.12
CA LYS A 108 20.64 4.02 -7.21
C LYS A 108 20.18 2.97 -8.25
N PRO A 109 18.90 2.55 -8.22
CA PRO A 109 18.34 1.66 -9.25
C PRO A 109 18.54 2.14 -10.69
N SER A 110 18.56 3.47 -10.91
CA SER A 110 18.78 4.07 -12.23
C SER A 110 20.19 3.86 -12.79
N GLY A 111 21.12 3.33 -12.00
CA GLY A 111 22.55 3.23 -12.33
C GLY A 111 23.35 4.49 -11.99
N ASP A 112 22.68 5.61 -11.69
CA ASP A 112 23.34 6.81 -11.18
C ASP A 112 23.99 6.54 -9.82
N THR A 113 25.09 7.24 -9.56
CA THR A 113 25.78 7.19 -8.28
C THR A 113 25.66 8.51 -7.52
N VAL A 114 25.67 8.43 -6.20
CA VAL A 114 25.74 9.57 -5.28
C VAL A 114 26.83 9.31 -4.24
N ASN A 115 27.43 10.36 -3.71
CA ASN A 115 28.49 10.24 -2.70
C ASN A 115 27.92 10.31 -1.26
N GLU A 116 28.80 10.16 -0.26
CA GLU A 116 28.43 10.27 1.16
C GLU A 116 27.69 11.58 1.48
N GLN A 117 28.20 12.72 1.02
CA GLN A 117 27.63 14.05 1.30
C GLN A 117 26.24 14.22 0.70
N ASP A 118 25.96 13.59 -0.42
CA ASP A 118 24.63 13.57 -1.03
C ASP A 118 23.63 12.79 -0.19
N VAL A 119 24.04 11.62 0.34
CA VAL A 119 23.24 10.81 1.27
C VAL A 119 23.01 11.57 2.58
N GLU A 120 24.07 12.16 3.16
CA GLU A 120 23.98 12.98 4.35
C GLU A 120 23.00 14.14 4.14
N ARG A 121 23.11 14.87 3.02
CA ARG A 121 22.22 15.98 2.66
C ARG A 121 20.76 15.53 2.51
N HIS A 122 20.52 14.36 1.91
CA HIS A 122 19.17 13.80 1.79
C HIS A 122 18.54 13.50 3.16
N ILE A 123 19.32 12.95 4.09
CA ILE A 123 18.88 12.72 5.47
C ILE A 123 18.61 14.05 6.17
N SER A 124 19.52 15.03 6.06
CA SER A 124 19.34 16.36 6.66
C SER A 124 18.07 17.06 6.16
N ASN A 125 17.77 16.96 4.87
CA ASN A 125 16.52 17.46 4.27
C ASN A 125 15.28 16.72 4.82
N THR A 126 15.39 15.41 5.02
CA THR A 126 14.34 14.60 5.64
C THR A 126 14.06 15.07 7.07
N LEU A 127 15.10 15.23 7.88
CA LEU A 127 14.99 15.71 9.27
C LEU A 127 14.39 17.12 9.35
N ALA A 128 14.71 17.99 8.38
CA ALA A 128 14.15 19.33 8.26
C ALA A 128 12.68 19.34 7.77
N GLY A 129 12.09 18.17 7.50
CA GLY A 129 10.68 18.06 7.09
C GLY A 129 10.42 18.36 5.62
N LEU A 130 11.44 18.39 4.75
CA LEU A 130 11.29 18.73 3.33
C LEU A 130 10.27 17.82 2.61
N PHE A 131 10.17 16.57 3.04
CA PHE A 131 9.32 15.55 2.44
C PHE A 131 8.05 15.24 3.25
N SER A 132 7.91 15.87 4.42
CA SER A 132 6.86 15.58 5.41
C SER A 132 5.70 16.55 5.24
N LEU A 133 4.47 16.07 5.48
CA LEU A 133 3.27 16.90 5.34
C LEU A 133 3.30 18.05 6.37
N GLY A 134 3.42 19.28 5.88
CA GLY A 134 3.42 20.49 6.70
C GLY A 134 4.79 20.92 7.23
N GLY A 135 5.90 20.39 6.69
CA GLY A 135 7.26 20.89 6.98
C GLY A 135 7.72 20.69 8.43
N LYS A 136 7.12 19.74 9.15
CA LYS A 136 7.51 19.41 10.52
C LYS A 136 8.78 18.58 10.53
N ASN A 137 9.58 18.73 11.58
CA ASN A 137 10.72 17.85 11.84
C ASN A 137 10.28 16.38 11.79
N ASP A 138 11.08 15.56 11.12
CA ASP A 138 10.82 14.15 10.90
C ASP A 138 12.05 13.32 11.29
N VAL A 139 11.94 12.01 11.16
CA VAL A 139 13.05 11.07 11.31
C VAL A 139 13.31 10.36 9.98
N ALA A 140 14.56 10.03 9.70
CA ALA A 140 14.94 9.19 8.58
C ALA A 140 14.93 7.73 9.03
N VAL A 141 14.02 6.95 8.46
CA VAL A 141 13.91 5.50 8.69
C VAL A 141 14.74 4.79 7.61
N VAL A 142 15.65 3.92 8.03
CA VAL A 142 16.54 3.16 7.15
C VAL A 142 16.14 1.69 7.21
N GLU A 143 15.73 1.13 6.07
CA GLU A 143 15.24 -0.25 5.98
C GLU A 143 15.97 -1.04 4.90
N ASN A 144 15.97 -2.36 5.07
CA ASN A 144 16.40 -3.28 4.01
C ASN A 144 15.53 -3.13 2.76
N LEU A 145 16.09 -3.48 1.61
CA LEU A 145 15.33 -3.61 0.38
C LEU A 145 14.46 -4.86 0.40
N ILE A 146 13.26 -4.73 -0.14
CA ILE A 146 12.36 -5.86 -0.42
C ILE A 146 12.87 -6.56 -1.68
N LYS A 147 13.00 -7.88 -1.65
CA LYS A 147 13.38 -8.72 -2.79
C LYS A 147 12.13 -9.18 -3.51
N PHE A 148 11.96 -8.76 -4.76
CA PHE A 148 10.73 -9.08 -5.49
C PHE A 148 10.65 -10.56 -5.86
N ASP A 149 9.45 -11.10 -5.71
CA ASP A 149 9.10 -12.37 -6.33
C ASP A 149 8.98 -12.20 -7.85
N SER A 150 9.66 -13.09 -8.58
CA SER A 150 9.65 -13.18 -10.05
C SER A 150 8.25 -13.23 -10.68
N CYS A 151 7.22 -13.64 -9.93
CA CYS A 151 5.84 -13.65 -10.43
C CYS A 151 5.31 -12.26 -10.86
N PHE A 152 5.88 -11.17 -10.32
CA PHE A 152 5.54 -9.80 -10.70
C PHE A 152 6.46 -9.21 -11.77
N GLU A 153 7.43 -9.98 -12.27
CA GLU A 153 8.36 -9.52 -13.30
C GLU A 153 7.59 -9.09 -14.56
N GLY A 154 7.87 -7.89 -15.04
CA GLY A 154 7.19 -7.30 -16.20
C GLY A 154 5.77 -6.80 -15.91
N TYR A 155 5.26 -6.85 -14.67
CA TYR A 155 4.00 -6.20 -14.31
C TYR A 155 4.16 -4.78 -13.78
N SER A 156 5.36 -4.37 -13.35
CA SER A 156 5.64 -3.04 -12.82
C SER A 156 6.87 -2.44 -13.50
N TYR A 157 6.82 -1.15 -13.84
CA TYR A 157 7.97 -0.40 -14.32
C TYR A 157 8.71 0.21 -13.13
N GLU A 158 9.79 -0.43 -12.71
CA GLU A 158 10.65 -0.01 -11.58
C GLU A 158 9.91 0.13 -10.22
N GLY A 159 10.60 -0.07 -9.11
CA GLY A 159 9.97 0.04 -7.78
C GLY A 159 9.12 -1.17 -7.37
N VAL A 160 8.52 -1.06 -6.18
CA VAL A 160 7.84 -2.16 -5.49
C VAL A 160 6.35 -2.20 -5.89
N PRO A 161 5.86 -3.23 -6.59
CA PRO A 161 4.42 -3.42 -6.72
C PRO A 161 3.84 -3.71 -5.33
N ASP A 162 2.74 -3.06 -5.01
CA ASP A 162 2.06 -3.26 -3.73
C ASP A 162 0.59 -3.60 -3.90
N VAL A 163 0.09 -4.41 -2.98
CA VAL A 163 -1.31 -4.78 -2.88
C VAL A 163 -1.96 -3.89 -1.83
N ARG A 164 -2.87 -3.02 -2.26
CA ARG A 164 -3.75 -2.28 -1.36
C ARG A 164 -5.00 -3.10 -1.08
N ILE A 165 -5.28 -3.32 0.21
CA ILE A 165 -6.51 -3.95 0.69
C ILE A 165 -7.25 -2.97 1.59
N ILE A 166 -8.55 -2.78 1.35
CA ILE A 166 -9.42 -2.09 2.29
C ILE A 166 -9.90 -3.12 3.32
N VAL A 167 -9.64 -2.82 4.58
CA VAL A 167 -10.06 -3.64 5.73
C VAL A 167 -11.10 -2.87 6.52
N PHE A 168 -12.23 -3.52 6.80
CA PHE A 168 -13.31 -2.96 7.60
C PHE A 168 -13.74 -3.92 8.71
N LYS A 169 -13.65 -3.46 9.96
CA LYS A 169 -13.78 -4.24 11.20
C LYS A 169 -12.94 -5.55 11.14
N GLY A 170 -11.74 -5.49 10.58
CA GLY A 170 -10.88 -6.66 10.38
C GLY A 170 -11.20 -7.53 9.15
N TYR A 171 -12.31 -7.30 8.44
CA TYR A 171 -12.62 -8.05 7.22
C TYR A 171 -11.99 -7.38 5.99
N PRO A 172 -11.20 -8.09 5.16
CA PRO A 172 -10.72 -7.56 3.89
C PRO A 172 -11.89 -7.47 2.89
N VAL A 173 -12.31 -6.26 2.52
CA VAL A 173 -13.54 -6.06 1.73
C VAL A 173 -13.26 -5.81 0.24
N MET A 174 -12.08 -5.31 -0.12
CA MET A 174 -11.73 -5.02 -1.52
C MET A 174 -10.22 -4.88 -1.67
N ALA A 175 -9.66 -5.38 -2.77
CA ALA A 175 -8.22 -5.34 -3.03
C ALA A 175 -7.88 -4.81 -4.42
N MET A 176 -6.71 -4.20 -4.56
CA MET A 176 -6.10 -3.91 -5.85
C MET A 176 -4.58 -4.03 -5.77
N MET A 177 -3.96 -4.48 -6.85
CA MET A 177 -2.54 -4.29 -7.11
C MET A 177 -2.32 -2.89 -7.68
N ARG A 178 -1.26 -2.21 -7.25
CA ARG A 178 -0.79 -0.96 -7.84
C ARG A 178 0.53 -1.20 -8.55
N LEU A 179 0.54 -0.94 -9.84
CA LEU A 179 1.67 -1.20 -10.73
C LEU A 179 2.24 0.12 -11.22
N SER A 180 3.50 0.36 -10.91
CA SER A 180 4.23 1.56 -11.33
C SER A 180 4.40 1.59 -12.84
N THR A 181 4.42 2.81 -13.38
CA THR A 181 4.66 3.13 -14.78
C THR A 181 5.75 4.19 -14.92
N SER A 182 6.28 4.36 -16.12
CA SER A 182 7.18 5.47 -16.45
C SER A 182 6.53 6.83 -16.15
N ASN A 183 5.24 7.00 -16.47
CA ASN A 183 4.46 8.19 -16.15
C ASN A 183 4.41 8.50 -14.64
N SER A 184 4.43 7.46 -13.80
CA SER A 184 4.42 7.59 -12.34
C SER A 184 5.80 7.76 -11.72
N ASP A 185 6.86 7.87 -12.52
CA ASP A 185 8.24 7.94 -12.05
C ASP A 185 8.60 6.73 -11.16
N GLY A 186 8.19 5.53 -11.60
CA GLY A 186 8.43 4.27 -10.90
C GLY A 186 7.67 4.09 -9.58
N LYS A 187 6.58 4.84 -9.35
CA LYS A 187 5.81 4.82 -8.08
C LYS A 187 4.45 4.18 -8.23
N ALA A 188 4.03 3.43 -7.22
CA ALA A 188 2.69 2.84 -7.13
C ALA A 188 1.59 3.87 -6.76
N ASN A 189 1.51 4.99 -7.50
CA ASN A 189 0.57 6.08 -7.28
C ASN A 189 -0.36 6.28 -8.49
N LEU A 190 -1.61 5.85 -8.37
CA LEU A 190 -2.61 5.92 -9.44
C LEU A 190 -2.85 7.35 -9.94
N HIS A 191 -2.75 8.35 -9.06
CA HIS A 191 -2.91 9.75 -9.45
C HIS A 191 -1.75 10.29 -10.29
N GLN A 192 -0.59 9.62 -10.24
CA GLN A 192 0.59 9.94 -11.04
C GLN A 192 0.68 9.05 -12.30
N GLY A 193 -0.36 8.27 -12.62
CA GLY A 193 -0.38 7.45 -13.83
C GLY A 193 0.04 5.99 -13.63
N ALA A 194 0.16 5.52 -12.39
CA ALA A 194 0.27 4.09 -12.11
C ALA A 194 -1.01 3.34 -12.53
N VAL A 195 -0.87 2.07 -12.87
CA VAL A 195 -2.00 1.18 -13.20
C VAL A 195 -2.56 0.58 -11.91
N GLY A 196 -3.88 0.58 -11.77
CA GLY A 196 -4.59 -0.14 -10.71
C GLY A 196 -5.26 -1.39 -11.26
N VAL A 197 -4.97 -2.56 -10.69
CA VAL A 197 -5.61 -3.84 -11.07
C VAL A 197 -6.44 -4.32 -9.89
N GLY A 198 -7.77 -4.34 -10.02
CA GLY A 198 -8.65 -4.93 -9.01
C GLY A 198 -8.38 -6.41 -8.84
N ILE A 199 -8.29 -6.87 -7.60
CA ILE A 199 -7.96 -8.26 -7.25
C ILE A 199 -9.15 -8.89 -6.55
N ASP A 200 -9.52 -10.07 -7.02
CA ASP A 200 -10.57 -10.87 -6.43
C ASP A 200 -10.18 -11.35 -5.02
N ILE A 201 -11.06 -11.12 -4.04
CA ILE A 201 -10.78 -11.47 -2.64
C ILE A 201 -10.69 -12.99 -2.46
N ALA A 202 -11.44 -13.78 -3.22
CA ALA A 202 -11.44 -15.23 -3.05
C ALA A 202 -10.19 -15.91 -3.65
N THR A 203 -9.73 -15.43 -4.80
CA THR A 203 -8.75 -16.15 -5.63
C THR A 203 -7.41 -15.45 -5.81
N GLY A 204 -7.31 -14.15 -5.50
CA GLY A 204 -6.10 -13.36 -5.75
C GLY A 204 -5.86 -13.06 -7.22
N LYS A 205 -6.83 -13.29 -8.10
CA LYS A 205 -6.72 -13.06 -9.54
C LYS A 205 -7.20 -11.66 -9.94
N ALA A 206 -6.65 -11.16 -11.04
CA ALA A 206 -7.10 -9.91 -11.65
C ALA A 206 -8.57 -9.97 -12.06
N VAL A 207 -9.31 -8.90 -11.77
CA VAL A 207 -10.72 -8.73 -12.12
C VAL A 207 -10.89 -7.68 -13.22
N ARG A 208 -10.14 -6.57 -13.10
CA ARG A 208 -10.17 -5.45 -14.03
C ARG A 208 -8.95 -4.57 -13.81
N ALA A 209 -8.44 -3.94 -14.86
CA ALA A 209 -7.35 -2.98 -14.75
C ALA A 209 -7.76 -1.59 -15.26
N VAL A 210 -7.19 -0.57 -14.65
CA VAL A 210 -7.45 0.84 -14.98
C VAL A 210 -6.18 1.69 -14.90
N GLN A 211 -6.11 2.71 -15.74
CA GLN A 211 -5.11 3.78 -15.68
C GLN A 211 -5.82 5.11 -15.96
N TYR A 212 -5.54 6.15 -15.18
CA TYR A 212 -6.27 7.43 -15.26
C TYR A 212 -7.80 7.24 -15.22
N ASP A 213 -8.25 6.33 -14.36
CA ASP A 213 -9.66 5.95 -14.19
C ASP A 213 -10.34 5.31 -15.43
N LEU A 214 -9.56 5.01 -16.48
CA LEU A 214 -10.02 4.37 -17.71
C LEU A 214 -9.60 2.90 -17.77
N PRO A 215 -10.44 1.99 -18.31
CA PRO A 215 -10.07 0.58 -18.47
C PRO A 215 -8.84 0.41 -19.36
N VAL A 216 -7.95 -0.49 -18.94
CA VAL A 216 -6.80 -0.95 -19.74
C VAL A 216 -6.71 -2.48 -19.64
N THR A 217 -6.09 -3.11 -20.63
CA THR A 217 -5.89 -4.57 -20.66
C THR A 217 -4.42 -4.96 -20.53
N HIS A 218 -3.51 -4.10 -20.97
CA HIS A 218 -2.08 -4.34 -20.95
C HIS A 218 -1.36 -3.23 -20.18
N HIS A 219 -0.23 -3.57 -19.57
CA HIS A 219 0.65 -2.59 -18.93
C HIS A 219 1.25 -1.65 -20.00
N PRO A 220 1.22 -0.33 -19.82
CA PRO A 220 1.62 0.63 -20.85
C PRO A 220 3.10 0.55 -21.22
N ASP A 221 3.97 0.24 -20.25
CA ASP A 221 5.42 0.23 -20.46
C ASP A 221 5.98 -1.16 -20.83
N THR A 222 5.35 -2.24 -20.37
CA THR A 222 5.89 -3.61 -20.51
C THR A 222 5.08 -4.45 -21.50
N GLY A 223 3.89 -3.99 -21.89
CA GLY A 223 2.98 -4.73 -22.77
C GLY A 223 2.39 -5.99 -22.17
N LYS A 224 2.61 -6.27 -20.88
CA LYS A 224 2.13 -7.51 -20.23
C LYS A 224 0.60 -7.49 -20.05
N ASP A 225 -0.05 -8.60 -20.32
CA ASP A 225 -1.50 -8.77 -20.11
C ASP A 225 -1.83 -8.78 -18.61
N LEU A 226 -2.53 -7.74 -18.17
CA LEU A 226 -2.86 -7.48 -16.77
C LEU A 226 -3.90 -8.46 -16.23
N MET A 227 -4.69 -9.09 -17.10
CA MET A 227 -5.71 -10.06 -16.68
C MET A 227 -5.12 -11.42 -16.32
N GLN A 228 -3.86 -11.69 -16.69
CA GLN A 228 -3.12 -12.88 -16.27
C GLN A 228 -2.49 -12.74 -14.87
N LEU A 229 -2.57 -11.55 -14.27
CA LEU A 229 -2.00 -11.30 -12.95
C LEU A 229 -2.72 -12.13 -11.88
N GLN A 230 -1.93 -12.88 -11.11
CA GLN A 230 -2.36 -13.57 -9.91
C GLN A 230 -1.35 -13.32 -8.79
N VAL A 231 -1.86 -12.94 -7.62
CA VAL A 231 -1.04 -12.67 -6.44
C VAL A 231 -0.72 -13.98 -5.72
N PRO A 232 0.55 -14.40 -5.58
CA PRO A 232 0.89 -15.60 -4.82
C PRO A 232 0.70 -15.36 -3.32
N HIS A 233 0.64 -16.45 -2.55
CA HIS A 233 0.45 -16.43 -1.10
C HIS A 233 -0.76 -15.59 -0.64
N TRP A 234 -1.80 -15.54 -1.47
CA TRP A 234 -2.94 -14.63 -1.31
C TRP A 234 -3.63 -14.72 0.04
N GLU A 235 -3.90 -15.94 0.52
CA GLU A 235 -4.55 -16.16 1.81
C GLU A 235 -3.69 -15.65 2.99
N ARG A 236 -2.37 -15.91 2.95
CA ARG A 236 -1.43 -15.41 3.97
C ARG A 236 -1.36 -13.88 3.95
N LEU A 237 -1.36 -13.28 2.75
CA LEU A 237 -1.37 -11.82 2.58
C LEU A 237 -2.67 -11.20 3.11
N LEU A 238 -3.83 -11.79 2.78
CA LEU A 238 -5.13 -11.34 3.30
C LEU A 238 -5.22 -11.49 4.83
N THR A 239 -4.64 -12.56 5.39
CA THR A 239 -4.61 -12.79 6.83
C THR A 239 -3.77 -11.73 7.54
N LEU A 240 -2.61 -11.38 6.97
CA LEU A 240 -1.78 -10.28 7.45
C LEU A 240 -2.49 -8.92 7.35
N ALA A 241 -3.24 -8.68 6.28
CA ALA A 241 -4.05 -7.47 6.14
C ALA A 241 -5.18 -7.43 7.16
N SER A 242 -5.86 -8.56 7.36
CA SER A 242 -6.93 -8.69 8.34
C SER A 242 -6.44 -8.42 9.76
N SER A 243 -5.21 -8.81 10.11
CA SER A 243 -4.63 -8.60 11.45
C SER A 243 -4.26 -7.15 11.76
N ALA A 244 -4.23 -6.25 10.75
CA ALA A 244 -3.99 -4.82 10.97
C ALA A 244 -5.08 -4.16 11.85
N TRP A 245 -6.26 -4.78 11.93
CA TRP A 245 -7.32 -4.36 12.85
C TRP A 245 -6.92 -4.52 14.31
N GLU A 246 -6.34 -5.65 14.70
CA GLU A 246 -5.80 -5.88 16.03
C GLU A 246 -4.62 -4.95 16.31
N MET A 247 -3.71 -4.75 15.33
CA MET A 247 -2.54 -3.88 15.50
C MET A 247 -2.90 -2.45 15.83
N THR A 248 -3.92 -1.90 15.15
CA THR A 248 -4.20 -0.46 15.18
C THR A 248 -5.46 -0.12 15.95
N GLY A 249 -6.40 -1.06 16.09
CA GLY A 249 -7.74 -0.82 16.61
C GLY A 249 -8.56 0.20 15.80
N LEU A 250 -8.21 0.42 14.53
CA LEU A 250 -8.94 1.26 13.58
C LEU A 250 -9.97 0.39 12.84
N GLY A 251 -11.24 0.77 12.85
CA GLY A 251 -12.28 -0.04 12.23
C GLY A 251 -12.35 0.07 10.70
N TYR A 252 -11.80 1.10 10.06
CA TYR A 252 -11.73 1.25 8.60
C TYR A 252 -10.34 1.71 8.18
N MET A 253 -9.62 0.94 7.38
CA MET A 253 -8.28 1.33 6.92
C MET A 253 -7.94 0.74 5.55
N GLY A 254 -6.92 1.31 4.92
CA GLY A 254 -6.19 0.64 3.85
C GLY A 254 -4.91 0.03 4.40
N THR A 255 -4.59 -1.16 3.94
CA THR A 255 -3.31 -1.82 4.22
C THR A 255 -2.58 -1.98 2.90
N ASP A 256 -1.36 -1.47 2.81
CA ASP A 256 -0.50 -1.61 1.65
C ASP A 256 0.51 -2.71 1.97
N MET A 257 0.44 -3.81 1.22
CA MET A 257 1.20 -5.03 1.42
C MET A 257 2.15 -5.27 0.26
N VAL A 258 3.26 -5.94 0.54
CA VAL A 258 4.23 -6.37 -0.47
C VAL A 258 4.53 -7.84 -0.31
N LEU A 259 5.06 -8.45 -1.36
CA LEU A 259 5.50 -9.84 -1.36
C LEU A 259 7.00 -9.87 -1.58
N ASP A 260 7.70 -10.28 -0.54
CA ASP A 260 9.12 -10.59 -0.61
C ASP A 260 9.31 -12.05 -1.02
N SER A 261 10.27 -12.32 -1.90
CA SER A 261 10.54 -13.67 -2.43
C SER A 261 11.11 -14.64 -1.39
N GLU A 262 11.72 -14.15 -0.31
CA GLU A 262 12.33 -14.97 0.73
C GLU A 262 11.45 -15.01 1.99
N GLU A 263 10.94 -13.86 2.41
CA GLU A 263 10.21 -13.71 3.68
C GLU A 263 8.68 -13.80 3.52
N GLY A 264 8.17 -13.67 2.28
CA GLY A 264 6.75 -13.72 1.94
C GLY A 264 6.01 -12.39 2.15
N PRO A 265 4.69 -12.44 2.44
CA PRO A 265 3.88 -11.23 2.63
C PRO A 265 4.39 -10.35 3.78
N MET A 266 4.51 -9.04 3.53
CA MET A 266 4.89 -8.04 4.53
C MET A 266 3.96 -6.83 4.53
N VAL A 267 3.86 -6.18 5.70
CA VAL A 267 3.24 -4.86 5.82
C VAL A 267 4.22 -3.79 5.37
N LEU A 268 3.83 -3.02 4.34
CA LEU A 268 4.58 -1.87 3.87
C LEU A 268 4.09 -0.57 4.53
N GLU A 269 2.78 -0.34 4.52
CA GLU A 269 2.15 0.84 5.10
C GLU A 269 0.71 0.55 5.55
N LEU A 270 0.24 1.24 6.58
CA LEU A 270 -1.17 1.26 6.99
C LEU A 270 -1.69 2.69 6.83
N ASN A 271 -2.96 2.84 6.44
CA ASN A 271 -3.53 4.15 6.13
C ASN A 271 -4.95 4.29 6.66
N ALA A 272 -5.17 5.25 7.58
CA ALA A 272 -6.50 5.55 8.12
C ALA A 272 -7.47 6.17 7.10
N ARG A 273 -6.96 6.67 5.96
CA ARG A 273 -7.72 7.45 4.96
C ARG A 273 -7.48 6.93 3.54
N PRO A 274 -7.73 5.64 3.27
CA PRO A 274 -7.42 5.06 1.97
C PRO A 274 -8.25 5.68 0.84
N GLY A 275 -7.63 5.83 -0.34
CA GLY A 275 -8.28 6.32 -1.55
C GLY A 275 -9.37 5.38 -2.07
N LEU A 276 -10.26 5.91 -2.92
CA LEU A 276 -11.45 5.20 -3.41
C LEU A 276 -11.34 4.71 -4.87
N ALA A 277 -10.20 4.97 -5.53
CA ALA A 277 -9.90 4.47 -6.89
C ALA A 277 -9.95 2.94 -7.00
N ILE A 278 -9.81 2.24 -5.87
CA ILE A 278 -9.98 0.79 -5.77
C ILE A 278 -11.36 0.30 -6.27
N GLN A 279 -12.41 1.12 -6.14
CA GLN A 279 -13.75 0.82 -6.68
C GLN A 279 -13.75 0.79 -8.21
N ILE A 280 -12.96 1.68 -8.83
CA ILE A 280 -12.83 1.79 -10.28
C ILE A 280 -12.04 0.59 -10.80
N ALA A 281 -10.93 0.26 -10.13
CA ALA A 281 -10.12 -0.92 -10.44
C ALA A 281 -10.89 -2.24 -10.29
N ASN A 282 -11.85 -2.33 -9.36
CA ASN A 282 -12.71 -3.52 -9.21
C ASN A 282 -14.00 -3.46 -10.04
N GLY A 283 -14.32 -2.32 -10.66
CA GLY A 283 -15.56 -2.10 -11.40
C GLY A 283 -16.84 -2.19 -10.56
N THR A 284 -16.75 -2.12 -9.23
CA THR A 284 -17.87 -2.33 -8.30
C THR A 284 -17.79 -1.40 -7.10
N GLY A 285 -18.94 -1.13 -6.49
CA GLY A 285 -19.05 -0.26 -5.33
C GLY A 285 -18.53 -0.89 -4.04
N LEU A 286 -17.89 -0.07 -3.22
CA LEU A 286 -17.40 -0.47 -1.90
C LEU A 286 -18.53 -0.47 -0.86
N LEU A 287 -19.55 0.39 -1.02
CA LEU A 287 -20.57 0.60 0.00
C LEU A 287 -21.36 -0.67 0.37
N PRO A 288 -21.82 -1.52 -0.57
CA PRO A 288 -22.58 -2.72 -0.23
C PRO A 288 -21.77 -3.71 0.60
N ARG A 289 -20.45 -3.81 0.34
CA ARG A 289 -19.54 -4.68 1.09
C ARG A 289 -19.37 -4.19 2.52
N LEU A 290 -19.24 -2.87 2.71
CA LEU A 290 -19.14 -2.28 4.04
C LEU A 290 -20.43 -2.45 4.85
N GLN A 291 -21.59 -2.15 4.23
CA GLN A 291 -22.90 -2.32 4.86
C GLN A 291 -23.17 -3.77 5.25
N HIS A 292 -22.72 -4.72 4.42
CA HIS A 292 -22.81 -6.14 4.73
C HIS A 292 -22.08 -6.48 6.04
N ILE A 293 -20.83 -6.00 6.20
CA ILE A 293 -20.06 -6.20 7.45
C ILE A 293 -20.65 -5.43 8.64
N GLU A 294 -21.22 -4.24 8.43
CA GLU A 294 -21.94 -3.52 9.50
C GLU A 294 -23.11 -4.36 10.06
N ASN A 295 -23.78 -5.12 9.19
CA ASN A 295 -24.96 -5.91 9.52
C ASN A 295 -24.66 -7.31 10.06
N LEU A 296 -23.39 -7.71 10.20
CA LEU A 296 -23.03 -9.02 10.76
C LEU A 296 -23.39 -9.18 12.26
N GLY A 297 -23.72 -8.09 12.94
CA GLY A 297 -23.98 -8.08 14.37
C GLY A 297 -22.70 -8.17 15.21
N GLU A 298 -22.87 -8.28 16.54
CA GLU A 298 -21.80 -8.56 17.48
C GLU A 298 -21.81 -10.04 17.85
N THR A 299 -20.64 -10.66 17.85
CA THR A 299 -20.44 -12.05 18.29
C THR A 299 -19.82 -12.07 19.69
N ALA A 300 -20.09 -13.13 20.46
CA ALA A 300 -19.52 -13.27 21.81
C ALA A 300 -17.98 -13.34 21.80
N GLU A 301 -17.41 -14.00 20.79
CA GLU A 301 -15.98 -13.97 20.48
C GLU A 301 -15.80 -13.38 19.08
N TYR A 302 -14.91 -12.39 18.94
CA TYR A 302 -14.66 -11.78 17.64
C TYR A 302 -13.82 -12.72 16.77
N PRO A 303 -14.19 -12.98 15.50
CA PRO A 303 -13.50 -13.96 14.67
C PRO A 303 -12.03 -13.60 14.46
N ARG A 304 -11.16 -14.60 14.41
CA ARG A 304 -9.72 -14.45 14.16
C ARG A 304 -9.45 -14.00 12.72
N PRO A 305 -8.27 -13.44 12.42
CA PRO A 305 -7.92 -12.97 11.07
C PRO A 305 -8.23 -13.99 9.96
N ALA A 306 -7.83 -15.25 10.12
CA ALA A 306 -8.08 -16.29 9.12
C ALA A 306 -9.59 -16.55 8.87
N GLU A 307 -10.40 -16.56 9.92
CA GLU A 307 -11.85 -16.77 9.81
C GLU A 307 -12.54 -15.59 9.10
N ARG A 308 -12.06 -14.36 9.34
CA ARG A 308 -12.53 -13.16 8.62
C ARG A 308 -12.15 -13.20 7.14
N VAL A 309 -10.96 -13.72 6.82
CA VAL A 309 -10.50 -13.92 5.44
C VAL A 309 -11.36 -14.96 4.73
N GLU A 310 -11.60 -16.12 5.35
CA GLU A 310 -12.45 -17.16 4.77
C GLU A 310 -13.88 -16.63 4.51
N TYR A 311 -14.44 -15.91 5.48
CA TYR A 311 -15.75 -15.26 5.34
C TYR A 311 -15.76 -14.26 4.18
N ALA A 312 -14.77 -13.37 4.12
CA ALA A 312 -14.66 -12.36 3.07
C ALA A 312 -14.46 -12.97 1.69
N ALA A 313 -13.68 -14.05 1.56
CA ALA A 313 -13.50 -14.80 0.32
C ALA A 313 -14.84 -15.34 -0.19
N LYS A 314 -15.65 -15.96 0.68
CA LYS A 314 -16.99 -16.47 0.29
C LYS A 314 -17.94 -15.35 -0.11
N GLN A 315 -17.94 -14.25 0.63
CA GLN A 315 -18.93 -13.18 0.47
C GLN A 315 -18.60 -12.17 -0.63
N PHE A 316 -17.30 -11.91 -0.86
CA PHE A 316 -16.84 -10.81 -1.70
C PHE A 316 -16.10 -11.25 -2.96
N ALA A 317 -16.19 -12.54 -3.30
CA ALA A 317 -15.78 -13.07 -4.59
C ALA A 317 -16.34 -12.25 -5.75
N ALA A 318 -15.51 -11.97 -6.75
CA ALA A 318 -15.90 -11.32 -7.98
C ALA A 318 -16.70 -12.30 -8.83
N HIS A 319 -17.97 -11.97 -9.08
CA HIS A 319 -18.77 -12.68 -10.08
C HIS A 319 -18.33 -12.22 -11.47
N LEU A 320 -17.65 -13.09 -12.23
CA LEU A 320 -17.11 -12.82 -13.56
C LEU A 320 -18.19 -12.48 -14.62
N ASP A 321 -19.47 -12.61 -14.28
CA ASP A 321 -20.60 -12.48 -15.21
C ASP A 321 -20.86 -11.06 -15.74
N ASN A 322 -20.16 -10.03 -15.23
CA ASN A 322 -20.39 -8.63 -15.63
C ASN A 322 -19.28 -7.99 -16.50
N ILE A 323 -18.31 -8.77 -17.01
CA ILE A 323 -17.24 -8.21 -17.86
C ILE A 323 -17.67 -8.00 -19.33
N LYS A 324 -18.87 -8.46 -19.72
CA LYS A 324 -19.47 -8.12 -21.02
C LYS A 324 -20.46 -6.96 -20.90
N LYS A 325 -19.96 -5.71 -20.93
CA LYS A 325 -20.60 -4.53 -21.55
C LYS A 325 -19.77 -3.26 -21.38
#